data_AF-A0A1Q8FUN8-F1
#
_entry.id   AF-A0A1Q8FUN8-F1
#
_cell.length_a   1.000
_cell.length_b   1.000
_cell.length_c   1.000
_cell.angle_alpha   90.00
_cell.angle_beta   90.00
_cell.angle_gamma   90.00
#
_symmetry.space_group_name_H-M   'P 1'
#
loop_
_entity.id
_entity.type
_entity.pdbx_description
1 polymer ?
#
loop_
_entity_poly.entity_id
_entity_poly.type
_entity_poly.pdbx_seq_one_letter_code
_entity_poly.pdbx_strand_id
1 'polypeptide(L)'
;MCELPYEPSEWAVFSCVMDRPAQAEDVGPGGAVFAQSGAAAVAQNLTLPRPIIWISDDGERRAGLVVQAELHTNDPNTVVLGVVEPSGQDSVMLLDEATLLDEPSDEWFRLARAIANSEKAAQ
;
A
#
# COMPACT_ATOMS: atom_id res chain seq x y z
N MET A 1 6.29 24.68 -3.75
CA MET A 1 6.74 23.27 -3.78
C MET A 1 5.84 22.54 -2.80
N CYS A 2 4.91 21.70 -3.29
CA CYS A 2 4.13 20.86 -2.39
C CYS A 2 5.01 19.70 -1.96
N GLU A 3 5.35 19.65 -0.67
CA GLU A 3 5.97 18.48 -0.04
C GLU A 3 5.04 17.28 -0.17
N LEU A 4 5.63 16.10 -0.38
CA LEU A 4 4.88 14.87 -0.21
C LEU A 4 4.44 14.77 1.25
N PRO A 5 3.30 14.10 1.53
CA PRO A 5 2.89 13.87 2.90
C PRO A 5 3.85 12.92 3.63
N TYR A 6 4.60 12.08 2.89
CA TYR A 6 5.65 11.20 3.43
C TYR A 6 6.84 11.13 2.46
N GLU A 7 8.04 11.45 2.92
CA GLU A 7 9.29 11.22 2.19
C GLU A 7 9.78 9.77 2.37
N PRO A 8 10.54 9.18 1.44
CA PRO A 8 11.06 7.81 1.59
C PRO A 8 11.85 7.56 2.87
N SER A 9 12.49 8.59 3.39
CA SER A 9 13.19 8.56 4.68
C SER A 9 12.25 8.37 5.88
N GLU A 10 10.96 8.68 5.74
CA GLU A 10 9.94 8.58 6.78
C GLU A 10 9.22 7.23 6.74
N TRP A 11 9.46 6.41 5.71
CA TRP A 11 8.82 5.11 5.55
C TRP A 11 9.19 4.12 6.66
N ALA A 12 10.34 4.31 7.30
CA ALA A 12 10.75 3.53 8.47
C ALA A 12 9.79 3.66 9.67
N VAL A 13 8.86 4.63 9.65
CA VAL A 13 7.84 4.83 10.68
C VAL A 13 6.64 3.89 10.49
N PHE A 14 6.42 3.34 9.29
CA PHE A 14 5.33 2.37 9.08
C PHE A 14 5.63 1.06 9.79
N SER A 15 4.83 0.72 10.80
CA SER A 15 4.87 -0.56 11.51
C SER A 15 4.22 -1.66 10.67
N CYS A 16 4.80 -1.95 9.50
CA CYS A 16 4.30 -2.94 8.56
C CYS A 16 4.22 -4.33 9.20
N VAL A 17 3.15 -5.06 8.91
CA VAL A 17 3.01 -6.46 9.34
C VAL A 17 3.56 -7.38 8.25
N MET A 18 4.64 -8.13 8.54
CA MET A 18 5.36 -8.97 7.55
C MET A 18 5.42 -10.46 7.90
N ASP A 19 5.52 -10.82 9.19
CA ASP A 19 5.79 -12.22 9.60
C ASP A 19 4.54 -13.01 10.02
N ARG A 20 3.37 -12.37 9.97
CA ARG A 20 2.08 -12.98 10.32
C ARG A 20 0.95 -12.26 9.57
N PRO A 21 -0.20 -12.90 9.36
CA PRO A 21 -1.38 -12.19 8.91
C PRO A 21 -1.73 -11.04 9.86
N ALA A 22 -2.15 -9.93 9.30
CA ALA A 22 -2.67 -8.80 10.04
C ALA A 22 -3.94 -9.19 10.79
N GLN A 23 -4.06 -8.66 11.99
CA GLN A 23 -5.22 -8.78 12.85
C GLN A 23 -5.92 -7.41 12.91
N ALA A 24 -7.15 -7.38 13.45
CA ALA A 24 -7.94 -6.15 13.52
C ALA A 24 -7.22 -5.02 14.28
N GLU A 25 -6.36 -5.38 15.24
CA GLU A 25 -5.57 -4.44 16.04
C GLU A 25 -4.45 -3.76 15.23
N ASP A 26 -4.03 -4.32 14.10
CA ASP A 26 -2.96 -3.77 13.27
C ASP A 26 -3.44 -2.69 12.29
N VAL A 27 -4.74 -2.70 11.96
CA VAL A 27 -5.33 -1.79 10.98
C VAL A 27 -5.41 -0.36 11.52
N GLY A 28 -5.94 -0.19 12.73
CA GLY A 28 -6.13 1.13 13.34
C GLY A 28 -4.85 1.98 13.44
N PRO A 29 -3.71 1.42 13.87
CA PRO A 29 -2.43 2.14 13.92
C PRO A 29 -1.79 2.42 12.55
N GLY A 30 -2.35 1.94 11.44
CA GLY A 30 -1.79 2.09 10.09
C GLY A 30 -0.66 1.12 9.74
N GLY A 31 -0.50 0.04 10.52
CA GLY A 31 0.46 -1.04 10.23
C GLY A 31 -0.05 -2.06 9.21
N ALA A 32 -1.36 -2.05 8.98
CA ALA A 32 -2.08 -2.87 8.02
C ALA A 32 -3.28 -2.07 7.47
N VAL A 33 -3.80 -2.46 6.31
CA VAL A 33 -5.01 -1.89 5.71
C VAL A 33 -6.23 -2.77 5.96
N PHE A 34 -6.03 -4.08 6.03
CA PHE A 34 -7.11 -5.03 6.24
C PHE A 34 -6.68 -6.13 7.22
N ALA A 35 -7.66 -6.87 7.75
CA ALA A 35 -7.42 -8.08 8.53
C ALA A 35 -8.23 -9.23 7.94
N GLN A 36 -7.58 -10.36 7.67
CA GLN A 36 -8.25 -11.57 7.21
C GLN A 36 -8.29 -12.61 8.34
N SER A 37 -9.45 -13.24 8.53
CA SER A 37 -9.63 -14.33 9.48
C SER A 37 -9.66 -15.67 8.75
N GLY A 38 -8.89 -16.65 9.22
CA GLY A 38 -8.93 -18.02 8.71
C GLY A 38 -7.55 -18.65 8.63
N ALA A 39 -7.48 -19.98 8.67
CA ALA A 39 -6.21 -20.72 8.64
C ALA A 39 -5.42 -20.57 7.33
N ALA A 40 -6.05 -20.03 6.28
CA ALA A 40 -5.44 -19.76 4.98
C ALA A 40 -4.88 -18.33 4.85
N ALA A 41 -5.14 -17.45 5.82
CA ALA A 41 -4.48 -16.15 5.86
C ALA A 41 -3.00 -16.40 6.21
N VAL A 42 -2.11 -16.04 5.30
CA VAL A 42 -0.67 -16.23 5.45
C VAL A 42 0.02 -14.98 4.96
N ALA A 43 0.94 -14.43 5.75
CA ALA A 43 1.74 -13.31 5.31
C ALA A 43 2.65 -13.71 4.15
N GLN A 44 2.73 -12.84 3.16
CA GLN A 44 3.65 -13.01 2.05
C GLN A 44 5.03 -12.51 2.47
N ASN A 45 6.06 -13.28 2.13
CA ASN A 45 7.44 -12.91 2.42
C ASN A 45 7.93 -11.80 1.48
N LEU A 46 7.56 -10.56 1.79
CA LEU A 46 8.02 -9.33 1.14
C LEU A 46 8.63 -8.39 2.16
N THR A 47 9.74 -7.75 1.80
CA THR A 47 10.28 -6.63 2.59
C THR A 47 9.42 -5.40 2.36
N LEU A 48 8.79 -4.90 3.41
CA LEU A 48 7.89 -3.75 3.40
C LEU A 48 8.42 -2.63 4.32
N PRO A 49 8.06 -1.36 4.09
CA PRO A 49 7.16 -0.89 3.03
C PRO A 49 7.82 -0.88 1.64
N ARG A 50 7.00 -0.99 0.59
CA ARG A 50 7.46 -0.89 -0.81
C ARG A 50 6.62 0.07 -1.66
N PRO A 51 7.25 0.91 -2.49
CA PRO A 51 6.53 1.75 -3.43
C PRO A 51 5.87 0.92 -4.53
N ILE A 52 4.65 1.30 -4.89
CA ILE A 52 3.94 0.72 -6.03
C ILE A 52 3.37 1.80 -6.95
N ILE A 53 3.16 1.39 -8.21
CA ILE A 53 2.32 2.09 -9.18
C ILE A 53 1.28 1.10 -9.69
N TRP A 54 0.03 1.53 -9.82
CA TRP A 54 -1.03 0.74 -10.45
C TRP A 54 -1.89 1.61 -11.38
N ILE A 55 -2.79 0.97 -12.12
CA ILE A 55 -3.83 1.64 -12.90
C ILE A 55 -5.14 1.41 -12.15
N SER A 56 -5.82 2.47 -11.72
CA SER A 56 -7.14 2.37 -11.09
C SER A 56 -8.23 2.06 -12.13
N ASP A 57 -9.43 1.71 -11.65
CA ASP A 57 -10.56 1.32 -12.50
C ASP A 57 -11.02 2.41 -13.47
N ASP A 58 -10.72 3.69 -13.18
CA ASP A 58 -10.96 4.84 -14.06
C ASP A 58 -9.89 5.00 -15.16
N GLY A 59 -8.88 4.13 -15.19
CA GLY A 59 -7.75 4.19 -16.10
C GLY A 59 -6.65 5.18 -15.68
N GLU A 60 -6.76 5.82 -14.52
CA GLU A 60 -5.73 6.71 -14.00
C GLU A 60 -4.56 5.92 -13.39
N ARG A 61 -3.34 6.45 -13.55
CA ARG A 61 -2.16 5.87 -12.90
C ARG A 61 -2.08 6.42 -11.49
N ARG A 62 -1.95 5.53 -10.53
CA ARG A 62 -1.89 5.84 -9.10
C ARG A 62 -0.56 5.36 -8.51
N ALA A 63 -0.19 5.93 -7.37
CA ALA A 63 1.02 5.59 -6.65
C ALA A 63 0.74 5.54 -5.14
N GLY A 64 1.44 4.65 -4.43
CA GLY A 64 1.25 4.42 -3.00
C GLY A 64 2.33 3.54 -2.40
N LEU A 65 2.14 3.17 -1.13
CA LEU A 65 3.06 2.32 -0.37
C LEU A 65 2.36 1.07 0.10
N VAL A 66 2.92 -0.09 -0.24
CA VAL A 66 2.51 -1.37 0.32
C VAL A 66 3.03 -1.45 1.73
N VAL A 67 2.13 -1.61 2.70
CA VAL A 67 2.44 -1.79 4.12
C VAL A 67 2.08 -3.20 4.61
N GLN A 68 1.37 -3.96 3.78
CA GLN A 68 0.90 -5.30 4.09
C GLN A 68 0.83 -6.13 2.81
N ALA A 69 1.21 -7.41 2.89
CA ALA A 69 1.05 -8.37 1.81
C ALA A 69 0.69 -9.76 2.37
N GLU A 70 -0.40 -10.35 1.91
CA GLU A 70 -0.92 -11.63 2.40
C GLU A 70 -1.50 -12.49 1.26
N LEU A 71 -1.50 -13.80 1.44
CA LEU A 71 -2.23 -14.71 0.56
C LEU A 71 -3.74 -14.56 0.75
N HIS A 72 -4.47 -14.56 -0.36
CA HIS A 72 -5.93 -14.53 -0.34
C HIS A 72 -6.49 -15.81 0.28
N THR A 73 -7.37 -15.70 1.28
CA THR A 73 -7.89 -16.88 2.02
C THR A 73 -8.61 -17.92 1.16
N ASN A 74 -9.17 -17.53 0.02
CA ASN A 74 -9.87 -18.45 -0.90
C ASN A 74 -9.02 -18.84 -2.12
N ASP A 75 -7.84 -18.24 -2.29
CA ASP A 75 -6.93 -18.56 -3.39
C ASP A 75 -5.47 -18.35 -2.95
N PRO A 76 -4.76 -19.42 -2.55
CA PRO A 76 -3.40 -19.32 -2.03
C PRO A 76 -2.35 -18.94 -3.08
N ASN A 77 -2.72 -18.83 -4.37
CA ASN A 77 -1.81 -18.33 -5.41
C ASN A 77 -1.93 -16.82 -5.63
N THR A 78 -2.94 -16.19 -5.03
CA THR A 78 -3.20 -14.76 -5.17
C THR A 78 -2.68 -14.02 -3.94
N VAL A 79 -1.84 -12.99 -4.18
CA VAL A 79 -1.35 -12.10 -3.14
C VAL A 79 -2.19 -10.83 -3.12
N VAL A 80 -2.70 -10.47 -1.95
CA VAL A 80 -3.45 -9.25 -1.67
C VAL A 80 -2.51 -8.26 -0.97
N LEU A 81 -2.50 -7.03 -1.45
CA LEU A 81 -1.70 -5.93 -0.93
C LEU A 81 -2.58 -4.95 -0.16
N GLY A 82 -2.10 -4.52 1.00
CA GLY A 82 -2.61 -3.36 1.71
C GLY A 82 -1.74 -2.15 1.40
N VAL A 83 -2.35 -1.12 0.82
CA VAL A 83 -1.67 0.05 0.26
C VAL A 83 -2.14 1.31 0.96
N VAL A 84 -1.20 2.12 1.42
CA VAL A 84 -1.48 3.49 1.89
C VAL A 84 -1.21 4.45 0.74
N GLU A 85 -2.23 5.23 0.39
CA GLU A 85 -2.12 6.29 -0.60
C GLU A 85 -1.50 7.56 -0.02
N PRO A 86 -0.85 8.39 -0.84
CA PRO A 86 -0.36 9.70 -0.42
C PRO A 86 -1.46 10.63 0.10
N SER A 87 -2.72 10.42 -0.28
CA SER A 87 -3.86 11.11 0.32
C SER A 87 -4.09 10.80 1.81
N GLY A 88 -3.47 9.73 2.33
CA GLY A 88 -3.80 9.14 3.63
C GLY A 88 -5.04 8.23 3.59
N GLN A 89 -5.52 7.88 2.40
CA GLN A 89 -6.53 6.83 2.22
C GLN A 89 -5.86 5.46 2.09
N ASP A 90 -6.58 4.42 2.46
CA ASP A 90 -6.11 3.05 2.31
C ASP A 90 -6.81 2.36 1.14
N SER A 91 -6.06 1.54 0.42
CA SER A 91 -6.49 0.81 -0.77
C SER A 91 -6.06 -0.66 -0.68
N VAL A 92 -6.90 -1.56 -1.21
CA VAL A 92 -6.64 -3.00 -1.27
C VAL A 92 -6.63 -3.42 -2.73
N MET A 93 -5.59 -4.14 -3.16
CA MET A 93 -5.46 -4.60 -4.54
C MET A 93 -4.68 -5.90 -4.64
N LEU A 94 -4.74 -6.54 -5.80
CA LEU A 94 -3.95 -7.74 -6.06
C LEU A 94 -2.53 -7.37 -6.50
N LEU A 95 -1.56 -8.20 -6.13
CA LEU A 95 -0.17 -8.01 -6.57
C LEU A 95 -0.05 -7.98 -8.10
N ASP A 96 -0.83 -8.79 -8.80
CA ASP A 96 -0.79 -8.88 -10.27
C ASP A 96 -1.33 -7.61 -10.97
N GLU A 97 -2.03 -6.74 -10.24
CA GLU A 97 -2.57 -5.47 -10.74
C GLU A 97 -1.61 -4.29 -10.49
N ALA A 98 -0.57 -4.51 -9.68
CA ALA A 98 0.36 -3.49 -9.24
C ALA A 98 1.80 -3.78 -9.71
N THR A 99 2.52 -2.71 -10.03
CA THR A 99 3.97 -2.79 -10.24
C THR A 99 4.68 -2.45 -8.92
N LEU A 100 5.27 -3.46 -8.28
CA LEU A 100 6.19 -3.28 -7.16
C LEU A 100 7.50 -2.67 -7.64
N LEU A 101 7.93 -1.63 -6.94
CA LEU A 101 9.20 -0.97 -7.15
C LEU A 101 10.14 -1.31 -5.98
N ASP A 102 11.43 -1.43 -6.26
CA ASP A 102 12.45 -1.58 -5.20
C ASP A 102 12.68 -0.27 -4.46
N GLU A 103 12.64 0.84 -5.18
CA GLU A 103 12.81 2.21 -4.69
C GLU A 103 11.85 3.16 -5.43
N PRO A 104 11.44 4.28 -4.82
CA PRO A 104 10.56 5.26 -5.45
C PRO A 104 11.24 5.90 -6.67
N SER A 105 10.58 5.84 -7.82
CA SER A 105 11.04 6.46 -9.06
C SER A 105 10.54 7.90 -9.20
N ASP A 106 11.13 8.69 -10.11
CA ASP A 106 10.64 10.03 -10.45
C ASP A 106 9.15 10.02 -10.86
N GLU A 107 8.72 8.95 -11.52
CA GLU A 107 7.31 8.76 -11.88
C GLU A 107 6.44 8.57 -10.64
N TRP A 108 6.87 7.71 -9.72
CA TRP A 108 6.16 7.51 -8.45
C TRP A 108 6.01 8.82 -7.69
N PHE A 109 7.08 9.62 -7.57
CA PHE A 109 7.04 10.94 -6.92
C PHE A 109 6.05 11.90 -7.60
N ARG A 110 6.02 11.94 -8.93
CA ARG A 110 5.08 12.79 -9.67
C ARG A 110 3.63 12.39 -9.40
N LEU A 111 3.32 11.10 -9.47
CA LEU A 111 1.97 10.58 -9.22
C LEU A 111 1.55 10.82 -7.77
N ALA A 112 2.43 10.51 -6.82
CA ALA A 112 2.14 10.67 -5.41
C ALA A 112 1.85 12.13 -5.03
N ARG A 113 2.60 13.08 -5.61
CA ARG A 113 2.33 14.52 -5.44
C ARG A 113 1.02 14.94 -6.07
N ALA A 114 0.64 14.38 -7.22
CA ALA A 114 -0.65 14.68 -7.84
C ALA A 114 -1.82 14.25 -6.94
N ILE A 115 -1.77 13.03 -6.40
CA ILE A 115 -2.79 12.47 -5.50
C ILE A 115 -2.90 13.28 -4.20
N ALA A 116 -1.77 13.59 -3.56
CA ALA A 116 -1.77 14.39 -2.33
C ALA A 116 -2.35 15.80 -2.52
N ASN A 117 -2.24 16.37 -3.73
CA ASN A 117 -2.78 17.69 -4.06
C ASN A 117 -4.23 17.67 -4.50
N SER A 118 -4.72 16.60 -5.15
CA SER A 118 -6.13 16.50 -5.57
C SER A 118 -7.07 16.49 -4.37
N GLU A 119 -6.68 15.79 -3.29
CA GLU A 119 -7.48 15.74 -2.06
C GLU A 119 -7.49 17.08 -1.30
N LYS A 120 -6.36 17.81 -1.29
CA LYS A 120 -6.32 19.16 -0.71
C LYS A 120 -7.20 20.17 -1.46
N ALA A 121 -7.48 19.94 -2.74
CA ALA A 121 -8.36 20.81 -3.52
C ALA A 121 -9.85 20.47 -3.36
N ALA A 122 -10.17 19.30 -2.82
CA ALA A 122 -11.55 18.84 -2.57
C ALA A 122 -12.05 19.14 -1.15
N GLN A 123 -11.17 19.60 -0.24
CA GLN A 123 -11.47 20.08 1.12
C GLN A 123 -11.54 21.60 1.17
#